data_AF-A0A167A953-F1
#
_entry.id   AF-A0A167A953-F1
#
_cell.length_a   1.000
_cell.length_b   1.000
_cell.length_c   1.000
_cell.angle_alpha   90.00
_cell.angle_beta   90.00
_cell.angle_gamma   90.00
#
_symmetry.space_group_name_H-M   'P 1'
#
loop_
_entity.id
_entity.type
_entity.pdbx_description
1 polymer ?
#
loop_
_entity_poly.entity_id
_entity_poly.type
_entity_poly.pdbx_seq_one_letter_code
_entity_poly.pdbx_strand_id
1 'polypeptide(L)'
;MAVIDGLPEIKVSIRLNGSHDDCAEYDDPGPPQSPASRGTATHSISKIIKSQDDANFSIHCEVKDARCWIQDKRGLGTNIYIDGSIVSRLGIMEKELRNGVCCGAVEGIMVESAKSGMAMLKRFRFTAIKQVEEGGVRVAEDLKVVKHIGNIEIIAYRIEIHRRKDWKPITATLKTELAEKDMKCKNLSHSTSLSKGRETRKSYYLTVTYIDGEVQLARFIFRYKSKAALQIDGIIPRDPSPELSTEHQTKNAADLPEAELLRLTQERLHQLANVKRECISGVKREADDEIDLRQRKIYKTDADGTIDLTSEDFEHQIWDIMENLGTHGYRA
;
A
#
# COMPACT_ATOMS: atom_id res chain seq x y z
N MET A 1 -15.50 -7.42 7.53
CA MET A 1 -16.06 -7.42 6.17
C MET A 1 -16.32 -5.99 5.75
N ALA A 2 -15.65 -5.54 4.71
CA ALA A 2 -15.83 -4.20 4.15
C ALA A 2 -17.08 -4.17 3.28
N VAL A 3 -17.94 -3.20 3.54
CA VAL A 3 -19.19 -2.93 2.81
C VAL A 3 -19.26 -1.44 2.57
N ILE A 4 -19.64 -1.03 1.35
CA ILE A 4 -19.84 0.38 1.02
C ILE A 4 -21.32 0.70 1.23
N ASP A 5 -21.65 1.74 1.99
CA ASP A 5 -23.03 2.10 2.34
C ASP A 5 -23.94 2.31 1.11
N GLY A 6 -23.40 2.89 0.03
CA GLY A 6 -24.12 3.08 -1.24
C GLY A 6 -24.16 1.84 -2.14
N LEU A 7 -23.52 0.74 -1.73
CA LEU A 7 -23.39 -0.50 -2.50
C LEU A 7 -23.32 -1.75 -1.60
N PRO A 8 -24.31 -1.99 -0.73
CA PRO A 8 -24.29 -3.11 0.22
C PRO A 8 -24.33 -4.50 -0.45
N GLU A 9 -24.63 -4.54 -1.75
CA GLU A 9 -24.68 -5.75 -2.57
C GLU A 9 -23.30 -6.37 -2.84
N ILE A 10 -22.22 -5.59 -2.72
CA ILE A 10 -20.85 -6.06 -2.90
C ILE A 10 -20.13 -5.96 -1.57
N LYS A 11 -19.64 -7.10 -1.09
CA LYS A 11 -18.87 -7.19 0.14
C LYS A 11 -17.54 -7.84 -0.13
N VAL A 12 -16.50 -7.33 0.51
CA VAL A 12 -15.15 -7.87 0.41
C VAL A 12 -14.59 -8.08 1.80
N SER A 13 -13.93 -9.20 2.03
CA SER A 13 -13.21 -9.46 3.27
C SER A 13 -11.88 -10.17 3.00
N ILE A 14 -10.98 -10.07 3.98
CA ILE A 14 -9.70 -10.76 3.96
C ILE A 14 -9.71 -11.81 5.06
N ARG A 15 -9.28 -13.03 4.76
CA ARG A 15 -9.18 -14.13 5.73
C ARG A 15 -7.75 -14.60 5.84
N LEU A 16 -7.33 -14.95 7.05
CA LEU A 16 -5.96 -15.37 7.34
C LEU A 16 -5.89 -16.87 7.58
N ASN A 17 -4.82 -17.51 7.10
CA ASN A 17 -4.48 -18.91 7.35
C ASN A 17 -5.60 -19.92 7.06
N GLY A 18 -6.49 -19.61 6.09
CA GLY A 18 -7.63 -20.46 5.76
C GLY A 18 -8.75 -20.45 6.79
N SER A 19 -8.76 -19.49 7.72
CA SER A 19 -9.88 -19.28 8.65
C SER A 19 -11.20 -19.05 7.91
N HIS A 20 -12.30 -19.43 8.53
CA HIS A 20 -13.65 -19.07 8.08
C HIS A 20 -14.02 -17.64 8.48
N ASP A 21 -13.37 -17.10 9.51
CA ASP A 21 -13.62 -15.77 10.03
C ASP A 21 -12.82 -14.72 9.25
N ASP A 22 -13.45 -13.57 9.06
CA ASP A 22 -12.82 -12.39 8.48
C ASP A 22 -11.81 -11.80 9.47
N CYS A 23 -10.72 -11.24 8.95
CA CYS A 23 -9.76 -10.55 9.80
C CYS A 23 -10.34 -9.25 10.36
N ALA A 24 -9.77 -8.77 11.47
CA ALA A 24 -10.15 -7.49 12.04
C ALA A 24 -9.80 -6.36 11.07
N GLU A 25 -10.81 -5.51 10.81
CA GLU A 25 -10.72 -4.34 9.95
C GLU A 25 -10.88 -3.08 10.81
N TYR A 26 -10.03 -2.09 10.58
CA TYR A 26 -10.05 -0.80 11.26
C TYR A 26 -10.34 0.31 10.25
N ASP A 27 -10.86 1.43 10.73
CA ASP A 27 -11.06 2.60 9.89
C ASP A 27 -9.74 3.16 9.41
N ASP A 28 -9.76 3.65 8.17
CA ASP A 28 -8.60 4.18 7.50
C ASP A 28 -8.66 5.72 7.46
N PRO A 29 -7.93 6.43 8.35
CA PRO A 29 -7.92 7.89 8.34
C PRO A 29 -7.13 8.49 7.17
N GLY A 30 -6.39 7.68 6.41
CA GLY A 30 -5.51 8.13 5.33
C GLY A 30 -5.59 7.19 4.12
N PRO A 31 -6.74 7.13 3.43
CA PRO A 31 -6.94 6.24 2.29
C PRO A 31 -5.98 6.59 1.14
N PRO A 32 -5.44 5.58 0.41
CA PRO A 32 -4.60 5.83 -0.76
C PRO A 32 -5.35 6.59 -1.86
N GLN A 33 -4.83 7.76 -2.22
CA GLN A 33 -5.41 8.63 -3.25
C GLN A 33 -5.13 8.13 -4.67
N SER A 34 -3.98 7.47 -4.88
CA SER A 34 -3.60 6.96 -6.20
C SER A 34 -4.05 5.50 -6.37
N PRO A 35 -4.99 5.20 -7.29
CA PRO A 35 -5.36 3.82 -7.61
C PRO A 35 -4.24 3.07 -8.34
N ALA A 36 -4.16 1.75 -8.14
CA ALA A 36 -3.26 0.88 -8.90
C ALA A 36 -3.69 0.71 -10.37
N SER A 37 -4.92 1.12 -10.71
CA SER A 37 -5.44 1.12 -12.07
C SER A 37 -5.92 2.51 -12.48
N ARG A 38 -6.06 2.74 -13.79
CA ARG A 38 -6.66 3.98 -14.31
C ARG A 38 -8.18 3.95 -14.14
N GLY A 39 -8.77 5.13 -13.99
CA GLY A 39 -10.21 5.33 -13.87
C GLY A 39 -10.64 5.85 -12.50
N THR A 40 -11.92 6.20 -12.40
CA THR A 40 -12.53 6.74 -11.18
C THR A 40 -13.61 5.78 -10.70
N ALA A 41 -13.61 5.47 -9.40
CA ALA A 41 -14.63 4.64 -8.80
C ALA A 41 -15.81 5.49 -8.31
N THR A 42 -17.03 5.07 -8.63
CA THR A 42 -18.24 5.73 -8.13
C THR A 42 -18.34 5.59 -6.62
N HIS A 43 -17.92 4.45 -6.09
CA HIS A 43 -17.91 4.17 -4.65
C HIS A 43 -16.54 3.66 -4.22
N SER A 44 -16.08 4.08 -3.04
CA SER A 44 -14.83 3.58 -2.48
C SER A 44 -14.89 3.44 -0.97
N ILE A 45 -14.17 2.46 -0.45
CA ILE A 45 -13.90 2.30 0.98
C ILE A 45 -12.47 1.84 1.17
N SER A 46 -11.84 2.33 2.24
CA SER A 46 -10.52 1.89 2.67
C SER A 46 -10.59 1.40 4.11
N LYS A 47 -9.95 0.28 4.37
CA LYS A 47 -9.83 -0.33 5.70
C LYS A 47 -8.38 -0.69 5.96
N ILE A 48 -8.01 -0.71 7.22
CA ILE A 48 -6.71 -1.17 7.67
C ILE A 48 -6.87 -2.57 8.25
N ILE A 49 -5.95 -3.48 7.92
CA ILE A 49 -5.89 -4.83 8.49
C ILE A 49 -4.51 -5.09 9.08
N LYS A 50 -4.45 -6.03 10.01
CA LYS A 50 -3.18 -6.48 10.59
C LYS A 50 -2.53 -7.54 9.70
N SER A 51 -1.31 -7.29 9.24
CA SER A 51 -0.44 -8.32 8.65
C SER A 51 0.25 -9.12 9.75
N GLN A 52 0.48 -10.40 9.47
CA GLN A 52 1.26 -11.30 10.31
C GLN A 52 2.32 -11.98 9.45
N ASP A 53 3.56 -12.02 9.94
CA ASP A 53 4.67 -12.66 9.25
C ASP A 53 4.34 -14.10 8.84
N ASP A 54 4.64 -14.41 7.58
CA ASP A 54 4.43 -15.71 6.94
C ASP A 54 2.99 -16.24 6.95
N ALA A 55 2.01 -15.43 7.35
CA ALA A 55 0.61 -15.79 7.30
C ALA A 55 0.10 -15.80 5.86
N ASN A 56 -0.57 -16.89 5.47
CA ASN A 56 -1.28 -16.92 4.20
C ASN A 56 -2.57 -16.11 4.31
N PHE A 57 -3.02 -15.53 3.22
CA PHE A 57 -4.31 -14.86 3.18
C PHE A 57 -5.09 -15.13 1.91
N SER A 58 -6.41 -14.94 2.00
CA SER A 58 -7.34 -15.02 0.87
C SER A 58 -8.28 -13.84 0.86
N ILE A 59 -8.65 -13.42 -0.35
CA ILE A 59 -9.59 -12.32 -0.61
C ILE A 59 -10.93 -12.94 -0.93
N HIS A 60 -11.96 -12.62 -0.15
CA HIS A 60 -13.31 -13.15 -0.31
C HIS A 60 -14.22 -12.05 -0.82
N CYS A 61 -14.99 -12.37 -1.86
CA CYS A 61 -15.97 -11.48 -2.45
C CYS A 61 -17.35 -12.13 -2.37
N GLU A 62 -18.32 -11.38 -1.87
CA GLU A 62 -19.74 -11.73 -1.91
C GLU A 62 -20.46 -10.69 -2.75
N VAL A 63 -21.26 -11.17 -3.71
CA VAL A 63 -22.07 -10.32 -4.59
C VAL A 63 -23.49 -10.82 -4.55
N LYS A 64 -24.42 -9.95 -4.14
CA LYS A 64 -25.86 -10.18 -4.20
C LYS A 64 -26.44 -9.44 -5.40
N ASP A 65 -27.13 -10.15 -6.29
CA ASP A 65 -27.71 -9.54 -7.49
C ASP A 65 -29.06 -8.85 -7.23
N ALA A 66 -29.12 -7.99 -6.20
CA ALA A 66 -30.35 -7.27 -5.87
C ALA A 66 -30.69 -6.14 -6.86
N ARG A 67 -29.71 -5.73 -7.68
CA ARG A 67 -29.83 -4.65 -8.68
C ARG A 67 -29.89 -5.15 -10.13
N CYS A 68 -30.04 -6.47 -10.33
CA CYS A 68 -30.13 -7.10 -11.65
C CYS A 68 -28.96 -6.72 -12.57
N TRP A 69 -27.75 -6.68 -12.04
CA TRP A 69 -26.54 -6.44 -12.83
C TRP A 69 -26.13 -7.68 -13.63
N ILE A 70 -26.59 -8.86 -13.21
CA ILE A 70 -26.19 -10.14 -13.75
C ILE A 70 -27.38 -10.75 -14.48
N GLN A 71 -27.39 -10.65 -15.80
CA GLN A 71 -28.44 -11.20 -16.66
C GLN A 71 -27.88 -11.45 -18.06
N ASP A 72 -28.15 -12.62 -18.62
CA ASP A 72 -27.69 -13.02 -19.96
C ASP A 72 -26.16 -12.91 -20.13
N LYS A 73 -25.71 -11.89 -20.86
CA LYS A 73 -24.30 -11.57 -21.08
C LYS A 73 -23.77 -10.52 -20.12
N ARG A 74 -24.61 -9.87 -19.32
CA ARG A 74 -24.19 -8.89 -18.32
C ARG A 74 -23.73 -9.61 -17.07
N GLY A 75 -22.68 -9.09 -16.46
CA GLY A 75 -22.14 -9.60 -15.21
C GLY A 75 -21.34 -8.56 -14.45
N LEU A 76 -20.68 -9.03 -13.40
CA LEU A 76 -19.72 -8.22 -12.63
C LEU A 76 -18.30 -8.77 -12.79
N GLY A 77 -17.36 -7.89 -13.13
CA GLY A 77 -15.94 -8.19 -13.19
C GLY A 77 -15.24 -7.64 -11.96
N THR A 78 -14.26 -8.36 -11.43
CA THR A 78 -13.37 -7.83 -10.38
C THR A 78 -11.91 -7.97 -10.79
N ASN A 79 -11.17 -6.86 -10.75
CA ASN A 79 -9.72 -6.86 -10.84
C ASN A 79 -9.15 -6.76 -9.42
N ILE A 80 -8.19 -7.63 -9.11
CA ILE A 80 -7.53 -7.65 -7.81
C ILE A 80 -6.06 -7.30 -8.01
N TYR A 81 -5.61 -6.30 -7.27
CA TYR A 81 -4.25 -5.82 -7.21
C TYR A 81 -3.69 -6.06 -5.81
N ILE A 82 -2.46 -6.53 -5.74
CA ILE A 82 -1.69 -6.63 -4.50
C ILE A 82 -0.36 -5.96 -4.75
N ASP A 83 -0.01 -5.00 -3.89
CA ASP A 83 1.22 -4.21 -4.01
C ASP A 83 1.38 -3.52 -5.38
N GLY A 84 0.25 -3.17 -6.01
CA GLY A 84 0.18 -2.54 -7.34
C GLY A 84 0.20 -3.52 -8.51
N SER A 85 0.49 -4.82 -8.27
CA SER A 85 0.49 -5.86 -9.30
C SER A 85 -0.88 -6.52 -9.41
N ILE A 86 -1.38 -6.66 -10.65
CA ILE A 86 -2.62 -7.41 -10.89
C ILE A 86 -2.38 -8.90 -10.64
N VAL A 87 -3.15 -9.49 -9.74
CA VAL A 87 -3.00 -10.90 -9.32
C VAL A 87 -4.16 -11.78 -9.74
N SER A 88 -5.34 -11.19 -9.97
CA SER A 88 -6.52 -11.94 -10.38
C SER A 88 -7.51 -11.06 -11.14
N ARG A 89 -8.25 -11.72 -12.04
CA ARG A 89 -9.43 -11.18 -12.71
C ARG A 89 -10.54 -12.20 -12.59
N LEU A 90 -11.65 -11.83 -11.95
CA LEU A 90 -12.82 -12.69 -11.84
C LEU A 90 -13.98 -12.09 -12.62
N GLY A 91 -14.81 -12.96 -13.19
CA GLY A 91 -16.10 -12.60 -13.76
C GLY A 91 -17.18 -13.41 -13.08
N ILE A 92 -18.21 -12.74 -12.60
CA ILE A 92 -19.40 -13.32 -12.01
C ILE A 92 -20.50 -13.26 -13.07
N MET A 93 -21.04 -14.42 -13.43
CA MET A 93 -22.12 -14.56 -14.40
C MET A 93 -23.31 -15.22 -13.70
N GLU A 94 -24.43 -15.28 -14.40
CA GLU A 94 -25.70 -15.76 -13.85
C GLU A 94 -25.60 -17.20 -13.31
N LYS A 95 -24.88 -18.08 -14.00
CA LYS A 95 -24.66 -19.47 -13.57
C LYS A 95 -23.82 -19.62 -12.30
N GLU A 96 -23.10 -18.58 -11.87
CA GLU A 96 -22.39 -18.57 -10.59
C GLU A 96 -23.28 -18.13 -9.42
N LEU A 97 -24.47 -17.58 -9.70
CA LEU A 97 -25.43 -17.20 -8.67
C LEU A 97 -26.12 -18.45 -8.11
N ARG A 98 -26.23 -18.49 -6.78
CA ARG A 98 -27.06 -19.43 -6.04
C ARG A 98 -28.02 -18.61 -5.19
N ASN A 99 -29.31 -18.73 -5.46
CA ASN A 99 -30.35 -17.93 -4.79
C ASN A 99 -30.07 -16.41 -4.86
N GLY A 100 -29.57 -15.93 -6.01
CA GLY A 100 -29.23 -14.52 -6.23
C GLY A 100 -27.94 -14.05 -5.55
N VAL A 101 -27.13 -14.95 -5.01
CA VAL A 101 -25.84 -14.62 -4.36
C VAL A 101 -24.70 -15.41 -5.00
N CYS A 102 -23.59 -14.75 -5.28
CA CYS A 102 -22.33 -15.36 -5.66
C CYS A 102 -21.28 -15.11 -4.56
N CYS A 103 -20.60 -16.16 -4.13
CA CYS A 103 -19.46 -16.07 -3.23
C CYS A 103 -18.23 -16.62 -3.96
N GLY A 104 -17.12 -15.90 -3.90
CA GLY A 104 -15.84 -16.31 -4.48
C GLY A 104 -14.68 -16.03 -3.52
N ALA A 105 -13.60 -16.76 -3.70
CA ALA A 105 -12.36 -16.54 -2.96
C ALA A 105 -11.16 -16.60 -3.90
N VAL A 106 -10.18 -15.71 -3.68
CA VAL A 106 -8.89 -15.73 -4.35
C VAL A 106 -7.81 -15.91 -3.28
N GLU A 107 -7.22 -17.10 -3.27
CA GLU A 107 -6.20 -17.47 -2.28
C GLU A 107 -4.77 -17.35 -2.83
N GLY A 108 -4.59 -17.05 -4.11
CA GLY A 108 -3.28 -17.00 -4.75
C GLY A 108 -3.33 -16.71 -6.24
N ILE A 109 -2.15 -16.79 -6.87
CA ILE A 109 -2.02 -16.73 -8.34
C ILE A 109 -1.90 -18.13 -8.94
N MET A 110 -2.45 -18.27 -10.14
CA MET A 110 -2.30 -19.45 -10.96
C MET A 110 -1.14 -19.22 -11.94
N VAL A 111 -0.11 -20.04 -11.85
CA VAL A 111 1.02 -20.06 -12.81
C VAL A 111 1.06 -21.36 -13.58
N GLU A 112 1.84 -21.39 -14.65
CA GLU A 112 1.93 -22.57 -15.50
C GLU A 112 2.52 -23.76 -14.73
N SER A 113 1.98 -24.95 -14.96
CA SER A 113 2.52 -26.20 -14.44
C SER A 113 3.16 -26.99 -15.58
N ALA A 114 4.17 -27.79 -15.25
CA ALA A 114 4.76 -28.74 -16.19
C ALA A 114 3.76 -29.82 -16.65
N LYS A 115 2.69 -30.07 -15.88
CA LYS A 115 1.66 -31.05 -16.25
C LYS A 115 0.60 -30.41 -17.15
N SER A 116 0.36 -31.03 -18.30
CA SER A 116 -0.70 -30.61 -19.23
C SER A 116 -2.07 -30.58 -18.55
N GLY A 117 -2.88 -29.56 -18.86
CA GLY A 117 -4.20 -29.33 -18.23
C GLY A 117 -4.17 -28.84 -16.78
N MET A 118 -3.00 -28.80 -16.13
CA MET A 118 -2.83 -28.32 -14.75
C MET A 118 -2.17 -26.94 -14.72
N ALA A 119 -2.38 -26.25 -13.60
CA ALA A 119 -1.69 -25.03 -13.23
C ALA A 119 -1.23 -25.15 -11.77
N MET A 120 -0.24 -24.35 -11.39
CA MET A 120 0.27 -24.30 -10.04
C MET A 120 -0.32 -23.09 -9.32
N LEU A 121 -1.13 -23.35 -8.31
CA LEU A 121 -1.67 -22.31 -7.44
C LEU A 121 -0.64 -21.96 -6.37
N LYS A 122 -0.09 -20.75 -6.43
CA LYS A 122 0.81 -20.20 -5.41
C LYS A 122 0.04 -19.24 -4.52
N ARG A 123 -0.08 -19.58 -3.23
CA ARG A 123 -0.89 -18.82 -2.28
C ARG A 123 -0.24 -17.49 -1.91
N PHE A 124 -1.06 -16.48 -1.65
CA PHE A 124 -0.59 -15.21 -1.13
C PHE A 124 -0.15 -15.37 0.32
N ARG A 125 0.93 -14.69 0.67
CA ARG A 125 1.50 -14.73 2.01
C ARG A 125 2.11 -13.38 2.35
N PHE A 126 1.84 -12.87 3.56
CA PHE A 126 2.53 -11.69 4.05
C PHE A 126 3.99 -12.02 4.37
N THR A 127 4.90 -11.13 4.01
CA THR A 127 6.34 -11.32 4.21
C THR A 127 6.98 -10.00 4.55
N ALA A 128 7.90 -10.00 5.51
CA ALA A 128 8.71 -8.83 5.82
C ALA A 128 9.51 -8.36 4.59
N ILE A 129 9.53 -7.04 4.37
CA ILE A 129 10.30 -6.46 3.27
C ILE A 129 11.79 -6.56 3.60
N LYS A 130 12.59 -7.07 2.66
CA LYS A 130 14.05 -7.08 2.78
C LYS A 130 14.64 -5.76 2.28
N GLN A 131 15.53 -5.20 3.07
CA GLN A 131 16.30 -4.01 2.68
C GLN A 131 17.52 -4.44 1.87
N VAL A 132 17.78 -3.72 0.78
CA VAL A 132 18.98 -3.89 -0.05
C VAL A 132 19.70 -2.56 -0.22
N GLU A 133 21.04 -2.61 -0.24
CA GLU A 133 21.89 -1.44 -0.50
C GLU A 133 21.72 -0.94 -1.95
N GLU A 134 21.84 0.38 -2.10
CA GLU A 134 21.40 1.12 -3.28
C GLU A 134 22.35 0.99 -4.48
N GLY A 135 21.77 0.80 -5.68
CA GLY A 135 22.43 1.06 -6.96
C GLY A 135 21.59 2.04 -7.77
N GLY A 136 22.18 3.16 -8.21
CA GLY A 136 21.46 4.39 -8.61
C GLY A 136 20.38 4.30 -9.70
N VAL A 137 20.31 3.22 -10.49
CA VAL A 137 19.26 3.02 -11.51
C VAL A 137 17.94 2.49 -10.90
N ARG A 138 17.96 1.88 -9.71
CA ARG A 138 16.78 1.21 -9.11
C ARG A 138 15.75 2.15 -8.47
N VAL A 139 16.16 3.36 -8.10
CA VAL A 139 15.39 4.26 -7.23
C VAL A 139 14.08 4.73 -7.88
N ALA A 140 14.09 5.12 -9.16
CA ALA A 140 12.90 5.66 -9.81
C ALA A 140 11.78 4.61 -10.02
N GLU A 141 12.15 3.36 -10.28
CA GLU A 141 11.19 2.25 -10.43
C GLU A 141 10.66 1.79 -9.08
N ASP A 142 11.52 1.72 -8.07
CA ASP A 142 11.13 1.34 -6.71
C ASP A 142 10.18 2.37 -6.11
N LEU A 143 10.39 3.67 -6.33
CA LEU A 143 9.46 4.74 -5.92
C LEU A 143 8.04 4.57 -6.45
N LYS A 144 7.86 4.04 -7.68
CA LYS A 144 6.53 3.75 -8.24
C LYS A 144 5.87 2.57 -7.52
N VAL A 145 6.63 1.52 -7.23
CA VAL A 145 6.11 0.32 -6.56
C VAL A 145 5.81 0.60 -5.07
N VAL A 146 6.65 1.41 -4.42
CA VAL A 146 6.50 1.84 -3.01
C VAL A 146 5.22 2.64 -2.75
N LYS A 147 4.58 3.20 -3.79
CA LYS A 147 3.24 3.82 -3.65
C LYS A 147 2.15 2.79 -3.38
N HIS A 148 2.31 1.57 -3.88
CA HIS A 148 1.27 0.57 -3.85
C HIS A 148 1.56 -0.59 -2.89
N ILE A 149 2.81 -0.77 -2.45
CA ILE A 149 3.17 -1.74 -1.41
C ILE A 149 2.37 -1.51 -0.13
N GLY A 150 1.93 -2.61 0.49
CA GLY A 150 1.11 -2.58 1.69
C GLY A 150 -0.38 -2.46 1.40
N ASN A 151 -0.80 -2.55 0.12
CA ASN A 151 -2.20 -2.41 -0.27
C ASN A 151 -2.69 -3.64 -1.03
N ILE A 152 -3.88 -4.10 -0.67
CA ILE A 152 -4.71 -5.01 -1.46
C ILE A 152 -5.88 -4.18 -1.99
N GLU A 153 -6.02 -4.10 -3.31
CA GLU A 153 -7.03 -3.27 -3.97
C GLU A 153 -7.92 -4.14 -4.85
N ILE A 154 -9.23 -4.06 -4.63
CA ILE A 154 -10.25 -4.80 -5.37
C ILE A 154 -11.14 -3.80 -6.07
N ILE A 155 -11.23 -3.92 -7.39
CA ILE A 155 -11.99 -3.00 -8.24
C ILE A 155 -13.08 -3.79 -8.95
N ALA A 156 -14.32 -3.37 -8.75
CA ALA A 156 -15.50 -3.97 -9.38
C ALA A 156 -15.94 -3.14 -10.59
N TYR A 157 -16.40 -3.85 -11.63
CA TYR A 157 -16.88 -3.29 -12.89
C TYR A 157 -18.17 -3.97 -13.31
N ARG A 158 -19.06 -3.23 -13.98
CA ARG A 158 -20.09 -3.84 -14.81
C ARG A 158 -19.47 -4.28 -16.13
N ILE A 159 -19.72 -5.53 -16.51
CA ILE A 159 -19.12 -6.14 -17.69
C ILE A 159 -20.17 -6.74 -18.61
N GLU A 160 -19.86 -6.77 -19.90
CA GLU A 160 -20.52 -7.63 -20.88
C GLU A 160 -19.57 -8.75 -21.29
N ILE A 161 -20.06 -9.99 -21.22
CA ILE A 161 -19.30 -11.21 -21.41
C ILE A 161 -19.50 -11.70 -22.85
N HIS A 162 -18.38 -11.92 -23.54
CA HIS A 162 -18.38 -12.31 -24.95
C HIS A 162 -18.19 -13.81 -25.12
N ARG A 163 -17.02 -14.32 -24.74
CA ARG A 163 -16.60 -15.71 -25.02
C ARG A 163 -15.69 -16.24 -23.93
N ARG A 164 -15.71 -17.57 -23.75
CA ARG A 164 -14.67 -18.28 -22.99
C ARG A 164 -13.42 -18.44 -23.86
N LYS A 165 -12.25 -18.27 -23.25
CA LYS A 165 -10.93 -18.51 -23.86
C LYS A 165 -10.11 -19.43 -22.98
N ASP A 166 -9.10 -20.02 -23.60
CA ASP A 166 -8.12 -20.83 -22.89
C ASP A 166 -7.42 -20.04 -21.81
N TRP A 167 -7.04 -20.78 -20.78
CA TRP A 167 -6.28 -20.27 -19.66
C TRP A 167 -4.97 -19.62 -20.10
N LYS A 168 -4.72 -18.39 -19.63
CA LYS A 168 -3.41 -17.75 -19.67
C LYS A 168 -2.88 -17.52 -18.25
N PRO A 169 -1.58 -17.73 -17.96
CA PRO A 169 -1.02 -17.36 -16.67
C PRO A 169 -1.09 -15.84 -16.45
N ILE A 170 -1.34 -15.42 -15.22
CA ILE A 170 -1.15 -14.03 -14.81
C ILE A 170 0.31 -13.86 -14.43
N THR A 171 1.00 -12.93 -15.07
CA THR A 171 2.34 -12.51 -14.68
C THR A 171 2.24 -11.42 -13.63
N ALA A 172 2.24 -11.80 -12.35
CA ALA A 172 2.29 -10.86 -11.24
C ALA A 172 3.74 -10.71 -10.76
N THR A 173 4.21 -9.46 -10.69
CA THR A 173 5.56 -9.14 -10.18
C THR A 173 5.40 -8.58 -8.77
N LEU A 174 5.42 -9.46 -7.78
CA LEU A 174 5.38 -9.05 -6.37
C LEU A 174 6.82 -8.81 -5.88
N LYS A 175 7.11 -7.59 -5.43
CA LYS A 175 8.43 -7.21 -4.90
C LYS A 175 8.46 -7.44 -3.39
N THR A 176 9.49 -8.15 -2.93
CA THR A 176 9.79 -8.36 -1.50
C THR A 176 11.07 -7.65 -1.05
N GLU A 177 11.75 -6.97 -1.97
CA GLU A 177 13.02 -6.29 -1.72
C GLU A 177 12.90 -4.84 -2.17
N LEU A 178 13.37 -3.92 -1.34
CA LEU A 178 13.35 -2.48 -1.60
C LEU A 178 14.67 -1.84 -1.15
N ALA A 179 15.06 -0.77 -1.84
CA ALA A 179 16.15 0.08 -1.38
C ALA A 179 15.80 0.73 -0.03
N GLU A 180 16.75 0.74 0.89
CA GLU A 180 16.53 1.24 2.26
C GLU A 180 16.02 2.69 2.29
N LYS A 181 16.51 3.54 1.38
CA LYS A 181 16.10 4.95 1.27
C LYS A 181 14.60 5.11 0.98
N ASP A 182 14.02 4.19 0.21
CA ASP A 182 12.60 4.26 -0.16
C ASP A 182 11.67 3.81 0.96
N MET A 183 12.17 3.00 1.90
CA MET A 183 11.41 2.55 3.07
C MET A 183 11.33 3.60 4.18
N LYS A 184 12.33 4.50 4.29
CA LYS A 184 12.40 5.47 5.41
C LYS A 184 11.24 6.47 5.44
N CYS A 185 10.55 6.69 4.32
CA CYS A 185 9.47 7.67 4.22
C CYS A 185 8.06 7.12 4.48
N LYS A 186 7.88 5.79 4.55
CA LYS A 186 6.57 5.17 4.76
C LYS A 186 6.76 4.01 5.71
N ASN A 187 6.01 3.95 6.80
CA ASN A 187 6.04 2.90 7.82
C ASN A 187 5.63 1.52 7.24
N LEU A 188 6.38 1.03 6.26
CA LEU A 188 6.19 -0.18 5.47
C LEU A 188 7.08 -1.26 6.07
N SER A 189 6.44 -2.31 6.58
CA SER A 189 7.15 -3.45 7.19
C SER A 189 6.97 -4.73 6.39
N HIS A 190 5.85 -4.87 5.68
CA HIS A 190 5.47 -6.10 5.00
C HIS A 190 5.12 -5.81 3.53
N SER A 191 5.41 -6.79 2.69
CA SER A 191 4.83 -6.93 1.35
C SER A 191 4.21 -8.32 1.19
N THR A 192 3.81 -8.67 -0.03
CA THR A 192 3.27 -9.99 -0.35
C THR A 192 4.30 -10.87 -1.08
N SER A 193 4.45 -12.11 -0.61
CA SER A 193 5.16 -13.19 -1.30
C SER A 193 4.21 -14.31 -1.72
N LEU A 194 4.75 -15.28 -2.46
CA LEU A 194 4.02 -16.44 -2.96
C LEU A 194 4.56 -17.74 -2.36
N SER A 195 3.68 -18.67 -2.02
CA SER A 195 4.08 -19.99 -1.54
C SER A 195 4.68 -20.88 -2.65
N LYS A 196 5.26 -22.03 -2.26
CA LYS A 196 5.84 -23.02 -3.20
C LYS A 196 4.84 -23.52 -4.25
N GLY A 197 3.55 -23.50 -3.90
CA GLY A 197 2.43 -23.80 -4.78
C GLY A 197 1.93 -25.25 -4.74
N ARG A 198 0.68 -25.44 -5.17
CA ARG A 198 0.03 -26.76 -5.32
C ARG A 198 -0.53 -26.92 -6.72
N GLU A 199 -0.53 -28.13 -7.25
CA GLU A 199 -1.20 -28.39 -8.53
C GLU A 199 -2.72 -28.28 -8.40
N THR A 200 -3.34 -27.72 -9.42
CA THR A 200 -4.79 -27.61 -9.56
C THR A 200 -5.15 -27.57 -11.05
N ARG A 201 -6.43 -27.71 -11.37
CA ARG A 201 -6.91 -27.67 -12.76
C ARG A 201 -6.81 -26.24 -13.30
N LYS A 202 -6.46 -26.12 -14.59
CA LYS A 202 -6.57 -24.83 -15.29
C LYS A 202 -8.04 -24.36 -15.27
N SER A 203 -8.24 -23.07 -15.01
CA SER A 203 -9.55 -22.41 -15.17
C SER A 203 -9.66 -21.80 -16.57
N TYR A 204 -10.82 -21.32 -16.98
CA TYR A 204 -10.98 -20.60 -18.25
C TYR A 204 -10.92 -19.09 -18.02
N TYR A 205 -10.65 -18.32 -19.09
CA TYR A 205 -10.82 -16.87 -19.08
C TYR A 205 -12.12 -16.47 -19.78
N LEU A 206 -12.64 -15.33 -19.36
CA LEU A 206 -13.69 -14.63 -20.10
C LEU A 206 -13.05 -13.49 -20.88
N THR A 207 -13.49 -13.31 -22.13
CA THR A 207 -13.33 -12.04 -22.82
C THR A 207 -14.52 -11.17 -22.46
N VAL A 208 -14.25 -9.96 -21.98
CA VAL A 208 -15.26 -9.04 -21.48
C VAL A 208 -15.00 -7.63 -22.01
N THR A 209 -16.06 -6.82 -22.05
CA THR A 209 -15.97 -5.36 -22.22
C THR A 209 -16.53 -4.69 -20.97
N TYR A 210 -15.95 -3.56 -20.57
CA TYR A 210 -16.47 -2.76 -19.47
C TYR A 210 -17.63 -1.91 -19.97
N ILE A 211 -18.81 -2.08 -19.38
CA ILE A 211 -20.03 -1.39 -19.82
C ILE A 211 -19.89 0.13 -19.61
N ASP A 212 -19.18 0.52 -18.55
CA ASP A 212 -19.03 1.92 -18.11
C ASP A 212 -17.70 2.54 -18.56
N GLY A 213 -16.99 1.92 -19.50
CA GLY A 213 -15.67 2.39 -19.94
C GLY A 213 -14.65 2.40 -18.81
N GLU A 214 -14.10 3.59 -18.49
CA GLU A 214 -13.11 3.78 -17.43
C GLU A 214 -13.72 3.98 -16.03
N VAL A 215 -15.05 4.14 -15.94
CA VAL A 215 -15.73 4.31 -14.66
C VAL A 215 -15.84 2.96 -13.96
N GLN A 216 -15.35 2.91 -12.72
CA GLN A 216 -15.34 1.71 -11.90
C GLN A 216 -16.56 1.76 -10.98
N LEU A 217 -17.23 0.63 -10.77
CA LEU A 217 -18.42 0.57 -9.92
C LEU A 217 -18.07 0.72 -8.43
N ALA A 218 -16.99 0.06 -8.01
CA ALA A 218 -16.53 0.13 -6.64
C ALA A 218 -15.03 -0.13 -6.52
N ARG A 219 -14.42 0.48 -5.50
CA ARG A 219 -13.01 0.32 -5.15
C ARG A 219 -12.87 0.04 -3.65
N PHE A 220 -12.48 -1.18 -3.32
CA PHE A 220 -12.17 -1.60 -1.95
C PHE A 220 -10.65 -1.62 -1.76
N ILE A 221 -10.18 -1.03 -0.68
CA ILE A 221 -8.75 -0.96 -0.36
C ILE A 221 -8.55 -1.54 1.05
N PHE A 222 -7.65 -2.50 1.16
CA PHE A 222 -7.18 -3.02 2.44
C PHE A 222 -5.70 -2.68 2.57
N ARG A 223 -5.38 -1.71 3.44
CA ARG A 223 -4.00 -1.42 3.82
C ARG A 223 -3.58 -2.38 4.92
N TYR A 224 -2.52 -3.15 4.70
CA TYR A 224 -2.05 -4.08 5.70
C TYR A 224 -0.80 -3.54 6.41
N LYS A 225 -0.79 -3.65 7.73
CA LYS A 225 0.28 -3.14 8.61
C LYS A 225 0.62 -4.14 9.69
N SER A 226 1.88 -4.17 10.12
CA SER A 226 2.31 -4.98 11.26
C SER A 226 1.64 -4.51 12.55
N LYS A 227 1.62 -5.37 13.58
CA LYS A 227 1.13 -4.99 14.92
C LYS A 227 1.81 -3.71 15.42
N ALA A 228 3.13 -3.66 15.32
CA ALA A 228 3.93 -2.53 15.79
C ALA A 228 3.57 -1.23 15.04
N ALA A 229 3.39 -1.30 13.72
CA ALA A 229 2.98 -0.14 12.93
C ALA A 229 1.58 0.36 13.34
N LEU A 230 0.63 -0.55 13.56
CA LEU A 230 -0.71 -0.18 14.04
C LEU A 230 -0.69 0.48 15.43
N GLN A 231 0.20 0.04 16.32
CA GLN A 231 0.41 0.62 17.66
C GLN A 231 1.10 1.99 17.62
N ILE A 232 2.04 2.18 16.70
CA ILE A 232 2.70 3.47 16.47
C ILE A 232 1.69 4.49 15.94
N ASP A 233 0.86 4.06 14.98
CA ASP A 233 -0.17 4.89 14.34
C ASP A 233 -1.41 5.12 15.25
N GLY A 234 -1.45 4.50 16.43
CA GLY A 234 -2.55 4.66 17.40
C GLY A 234 -3.88 4.00 16.97
N ILE A 235 -3.85 3.12 15.97
CA ILE A 235 -5.04 2.39 15.49
C ILE A 235 -5.43 1.29 16.48
N ILE A 236 -4.43 0.66 17.11
CA ILE A 236 -4.65 -0.31 18.19
C ILE A 236 -3.89 0.12 19.46
N PRO A 237 -4.36 -0.27 20.65
CA PRO A 237 -3.67 0.04 21.90
C PRO A 237 -2.24 -0.48 21.92
N ARG A 238 -1.33 0.31 22.50
CA ARG A 238 0.03 -0.14 22.82
C ARG A 238 -0.05 -1.21 23.90
N ASP A 239 0.80 -2.23 23.78
CA ASP A 239 0.95 -3.19 24.87
C ASP A 239 1.39 -2.42 26.13
N PRO A 240 0.86 -2.73 27.32
CA PRO A 240 1.32 -2.09 28.54
C PRO A 240 2.83 -2.29 28.64
N SER A 241 3.56 -1.19 28.83
CA SER A 241 5.00 -1.26 29.06
C SER A 241 5.21 -2.22 30.22
N PRO A 242 6.15 -3.19 30.13
CA PRO A 242 6.40 -4.09 31.25
C PRO A 242 6.63 -3.22 32.48
N GLU A 243 5.76 -3.39 33.49
CA GLU A 243 5.92 -2.72 34.77
C GLU A 243 7.33 -3.07 35.22
N LEU A 244 8.21 -2.06 35.25
CA LEU A 244 9.49 -2.20 35.89
C LEU A 244 9.16 -2.58 37.32
N SER A 245 9.42 -3.85 37.68
CA SER A 245 9.25 -4.35 39.03
C SER A 245 9.81 -3.31 39.99
N THR A 246 8.93 -2.79 40.85
CA THR A 246 9.17 -1.68 41.77
C THR A 246 10.08 -2.10 42.93
N GLU A 247 11.18 -2.79 42.66
CA GLU A 247 12.15 -3.21 43.69
C GLU A 247 13.53 -2.55 43.56
N HIS A 248 13.80 -1.77 42.51
CA HIS A 248 15.04 -0.98 42.48
C HIS A 248 14.82 0.48 42.07
N GLN A 249 14.77 1.30 43.13
CA GLN A 249 15.25 2.69 43.20
C GLN A 249 14.41 3.75 42.49
N THR A 250 13.53 4.38 43.27
CA THR A 250 13.32 5.83 43.24
C THR A 250 14.67 6.54 43.45
N LYS A 251 15.36 6.84 42.36
CA LYS A 251 16.20 8.05 42.27
C LYS A 251 15.64 8.86 41.12
N ASN A 252 14.81 9.83 41.45
CA ASN A 252 14.27 10.75 40.46
C ASN A 252 15.43 11.57 39.87
N ALA A 253 15.29 12.01 38.62
CA ALA A 253 16.26 12.89 37.94
C ALA A 253 16.57 14.20 38.70
N ALA A 254 15.73 14.54 39.68
CA ALA A 254 15.90 15.68 40.58
C ALA A 254 16.93 15.45 41.70
N ASP A 255 17.33 14.20 41.98
CA ASP A 255 18.27 13.85 43.05
C ASP A 255 19.70 13.54 42.53
N LEU A 256 19.94 13.73 41.22
CA LEU A 256 21.27 13.58 40.65
C LEU A 256 22.08 14.86 40.87
N PRO A 257 23.34 14.75 41.35
CA PRO A 257 24.22 15.91 41.45
C PRO A 257 24.37 16.55 40.06
N GLU A 258 24.37 17.87 40.00
CA GLU A 258 24.36 18.67 38.76
C GLU A 258 25.46 18.25 37.76
N ALA A 259 26.59 17.75 38.26
CA ALA A 259 27.68 17.19 37.47
C ALA A 259 27.29 15.92 36.69
N GLU A 260 26.47 15.03 37.26
CA GLU A 260 26.02 13.80 36.60
C GLU A 260 24.94 14.12 35.56
N LEU A 261 24.07 15.10 35.84
CA LEU A 261 23.09 15.60 34.88
C LEU A 261 23.79 16.20 33.66
N LEU A 262 24.77 17.08 33.88
CA LEU A 262 25.60 17.68 32.83
C LEU A 262 26.32 16.62 32.00
N ARG A 263 26.89 15.60 32.66
CA ARG A 263 27.56 14.48 31.98
C ARG A 263 26.59 13.71 31.08
N LEU A 264 25.39 13.40 31.56
CA LEU A 264 24.37 12.67 30.79
C LEU A 264 23.81 13.50 29.62
N THR A 265 23.60 14.80 29.80
CA THR A 265 23.24 15.70 28.68
C THR A 265 24.36 15.77 27.66
N GLN A 266 25.61 15.87 28.08
CA GLN A 266 26.75 15.95 27.18
C GLN A 266 27.00 14.63 26.45
N GLU A 267 26.77 13.50 27.11
CA GLU A 267 26.84 12.17 26.52
C GLU A 267 25.73 11.96 25.48
N ARG A 268 24.49 12.39 25.76
CA ARG A 268 23.39 12.38 24.78
C ARG A 268 23.67 13.30 23.59
N LEU A 269 24.23 14.48 23.85
CA LEU A 269 24.58 15.44 22.80
C LEU A 269 25.73 14.93 21.94
N HIS A 270 26.69 14.20 22.52
CA HIS A 270 27.77 13.52 21.81
C HIS A 270 27.27 12.32 21.00
N GLN A 271 26.32 11.54 21.52
CA GLN A 271 25.64 10.47 20.78
C GLN A 271 24.88 11.02 19.57
N LEU A 272 24.14 12.13 19.73
CA LEU A 272 23.45 12.81 18.62
C LEU A 272 24.43 13.41 17.60
N ALA A 273 25.55 13.95 18.08
CA ALA A 273 26.60 14.48 17.21
C ALA A 273 27.31 13.37 16.41
N ASN A 274 27.54 12.19 17.00
CA ASN A 274 28.12 11.03 16.32
C ASN A 274 27.18 10.43 15.27
N VAL A 275 25.87 10.32 15.57
CA VAL A 275 24.85 9.92 14.58
C VAL A 275 24.82 10.90 13.39
N LYS A 276 24.99 12.20 13.66
CA LYS A 276 25.07 13.24 12.62
C LYS A 276 26.40 13.19 11.84
N ARG A 277 27.50 12.74 12.45
CA ARG A 277 28.83 12.60 11.82
C ARG A 277 28.93 11.35 10.96
N GLU A 278 28.34 10.23 11.39
CA GLU A 278 28.21 8.99 10.61
C GLU A 278 27.30 9.17 9.39
N CYS A 279 26.28 10.04 9.46
CA CYS A 279 25.51 10.47 8.29
C CYS A 279 26.31 11.30 7.27
N ILE A 280 27.44 11.90 7.67
CA ILE A 280 28.24 12.81 6.81
C ILE A 280 29.53 12.13 6.32
N SER A 281 30.03 11.09 7.00
CA SER A 281 31.32 10.45 6.65
C SER A 281 31.26 9.40 5.53
N GLY A 282 30.09 9.13 4.95
CA GLY A 282 29.94 8.25 3.79
C GLY A 282 30.15 8.92 2.42
N VAL A 283 30.32 10.24 2.36
CA VAL A 283 30.44 10.97 1.10
C VAL A 283 31.90 11.20 0.75
N LYS A 284 32.44 10.33 -0.11
CA LYS A 284 33.69 10.59 -0.83
C LYS A 284 33.40 11.72 -1.82
N ARG A 285 33.99 12.89 -1.53
CA ARG A 285 33.98 14.07 -2.39
C ARG A 285 34.68 13.73 -3.71
N GLU A 286 33.98 13.89 -4.82
CA GLU A 286 34.58 14.50 -6.01
C GLU A 286 33.93 15.87 -6.14
N ALA A 287 34.77 16.90 -6.20
CA ALA A 287 34.38 18.27 -6.37
C ALA A 287 34.05 18.50 -7.84
N ASP A 288 32.86 19.02 -8.12
CA ASP A 288 32.66 19.93 -9.23
C ASP A 288 31.63 20.98 -8.81
N ASP A 289 31.98 22.24 -9.04
CA ASP A 289 31.27 23.43 -8.60
C ASP A 289 29.97 23.61 -9.41
N GLU A 290 28.80 23.68 -8.75
CA GLU A 290 27.74 24.67 -9.08
C GLU A 290 26.47 24.52 -8.20
N ILE A 291 26.17 25.62 -7.49
CA ILE A 291 24.85 26.11 -7.07
C ILE A 291 24.13 25.37 -5.91
N ASP A 292 24.37 25.91 -4.71
CA ASP A 292 23.60 25.71 -3.48
C ASP A 292 22.18 26.32 -3.59
N LEU A 293 21.18 25.52 -3.96
CA LEU A 293 19.75 25.87 -3.80
C LEU A 293 19.16 25.22 -2.54
N ARG A 294 19.74 25.52 -1.38
CA ARG A 294 18.95 25.50 -0.14
C ARG A 294 18.07 26.75 -0.09
N GLN A 295 16.83 26.62 -0.54
CA GLN A 295 15.79 27.62 -0.27
C GLN A 295 15.67 27.83 1.25
N ARG A 296 16.29 28.90 1.75
CA ARG A 296 15.99 29.45 3.08
C ARG A 296 14.58 30.05 2.98
N LYS A 297 13.64 29.53 3.77
CA LYS A 297 12.36 30.22 4.00
C LYS A 297 12.68 31.59 4.60
N ILE A 298 12.48 32.64 3.81
CA ILE A 298 12.55 34.02 4.27
C ILE A 298 11.19 34.31 4.89
N TYR A 299 11.16 34.50 6.21
CA TYR A 299 9.99 35.07 6.89
C TYR A 299 10.17 36.59 6.86
N LYS A 300 9.13 37.31 6.45
CA LYS A 300 9.08 38.76 6.68
C LYS A 300 8.68 38.98 8.14
N THR A 301 9.42 39.87 8.79
CA THR A 301 9.16 40.31 10.15
C THR A 301 8.81 41.78 10.07
N ASP A 302 7.70 42.17 10.69
CA ASP A 302 7.33 43.57 10.77
C ASP A 302 8.20 44.30 11.80
N ALA A 303 8.16 45.63 11.82
CA ALA A 303 9.05 46.46 12.64
C ALA A 303 8.93 46.22 14.16
N ASP A 304 7.93 45.47 14.61
CA ASP A 304 7.70 45.09 16.01
C ASP A 304 8.12 43.65 16.36
N GLY A 305 8.67 42.88 15.41
CA GLY A 305 9.14 41.52 15.65
C GLY A 305 8.09 40.42 15.51
N THR A 306 6.86 40.76 15.09
CA THR A 306 5.81 39.75 14.88
C THR A 306 5.95 39.06 13.53
N ILE A 307 5.82 37.73 13.50
CA ILE A 307 5.85 36.91 12.29
C ILE A 307 4.40 36.76 11.81
N ASP A 308 4.05 37.42 10.70
CA ASP A 308 2.75 37.28 10.06
C ASP A 308 2.65 35.92 9.35
N LEU A 309 1.60 35.16 9.66
CA LEU A 309 1.31 33.83 9.11
C LEU A 309 0.11 33.82 8.15
N THR A 310 -0.37 34.98 7.70
CA THR A 310 -1.61 35.08 6.90
C THR A 310 -1.43 35.26 5.39
N SER A 311 -0.20 35.26 4.86
CA SER A 311 0.01 35.37 3.41
C SER A 311 -0.16 34.02 2.70
N GLU A 312 -1.35 33.76 2.16
CA GLU A 312 -1.60 32.77 1.12
C GLU A 312 -0.97 33.22 -0.20
N ASP A 313 0.30 32.86 -0.45
CA ASP A 313 0.95 33.11 -1.75
C ASP A 313 1.89 31.95 -2.15
N PHE A 314 1.43 30.71 -1.95
CA PHE A 314 2.15 29.51 -2.39
C PHE A 314 1.70 28.95 -3.74
N GLU A 315 0.57 29.42 -4.30
CA GLU A 315 0.03 28.83 -5.54
C GLU A 315 0.49 29.53 -6.84
N HIS A 316 0.93 30.79 -6.79
CA HIS A 316 1.36 31.51 -7.99
C HIS A 316 2.79 31.17 -8.45
N GLN A 317 3.64 30.62 -7.57
CA GLN A 317 5.05 30.35 -7.89
C GLN A 317 5.30 28.98 -8.54
N ILE A 318 4.34 28.06 -8.46
CA ILE A 318 4.45 26.73 -9.10
C ILE A 318 4.09 26.79 -10.59
N TRP A 319 3.20 27.69 -10.99
CA TRP A 319 2.83 27.86 -12.40
C TRP A 319 3.95 28.50 -13.25
N ASP A 320 4.68 29.49 -12.72
CA ASP A 320 5.82 30.13 -13.41
C ASP A 320 7.02 29.18 -13.63
N ILE A 321 7.15 28.15 -12.80
CA ILE A 321 8.20 27.13 -12.95
C ILE A 321 7.79 26.08 -13.99
N MET A 322 6.49 25.83 -14.19
CA MET A 322 6.00 24.90 -15.20
C MET A 322 5.97 25.52 -16.61
N GLU A 323 5.77 26.83 -16.76
CA GLU A 323 5.84 27.50 -18.07
C GLU A 323 7.28 27.64 -18.62
N ASN A 324 8.29 27.76 -17.74
CA ASN A 324 9.69 27.90 -18.17
C ASN A 324 10.39 26.58 -18.56
N LEU A 325 9.77 25.43 -18.33
CA LEU A 325 10.29 24.12 -18.77
C LEU A 325 9.67 23.65 -20.11
N GLY A 326 8.85 24.49 -20.74
CA GLY A 326 8.06 24.17 -21.92
C GLY A 326 8.45 24.92 -23.20
N THR A 327 9.73 25.18 -23.47
CA THR A 327 10.15 25.74 -24.77
C THR A 327 11.48 25.16 -25.25
N HIS A 328 11.42 24.09 -26.06
CA HIS A 328 12.34 23.72 -27.18
C HIS A 328 11.53 22.67 -27.97
N GLY A 329 10.82 22.95 -29.06
CA GLY A 329 11.20 23.77 -30.21
C GLY A 329 11.26 22.84 -31.43
N TYR A 330 10.12 22.63 -32.10
CA TYR A 330 10.05 22.07 -33.45
C TYR A 330 10.74 23.03 -34.45
N ARG A 331 11.68 22.51 -35.26
CA ARG A 331 12.05 22.89 -36.65
C ARG A 331 13.32 22.11 -37.01
N ALA A 332 13.49 21.45 -38.16
CA ALA A 332 12.82 21.54 -39.46
C ALA A 332 12.60 20.14 -40.05
#